data_AF-A0A6L3Z0Y2-F1
#
_entry.id   AF-A0A6L3Z0Y2-F1
#
_cell.length_a   1.000
_cell.length_b   1.000
_cell.length_c   1.000
_cell.angle_alpha   90.00
_cell.angle_beta   90.00
_cell.angle_gamma   90.00
#
_symmetry.space_group_name_H-M   'P 1'
#
loop_
_entity.id
_entity.type
_entity.pdbx_description
1 polymer ?
#
loop_
_entity_poly.entity_id
_entity_poly.type
_entity_poly.pdbx_seq_one_letter_code
_entity_poly.pdbx_strand_id
1 'polypeptide(L)' 'MRKRKLKKSAECPYCGKLFGPGADVPEHIYPVARGGLSVAENMAYICALFNQKKSNRTLNEYI' A
#
# COMPACT_ATOMS: atom_id res chain seq x y z
N MET A 1 -2.53 19.23 14.22
CA MET A 1 -2.78 17.83 13.81
C MET A 1 -1.43 17.15 13.50
N ARG A 2 -0.85 16.34 14.42
CA ARG A 2 0.34 15.53 14.11
C ARG A 2 -0.10 14.43 13.13
N LYS A 3 0.26 14.53 11.85
CA LYS A 3 0.08 13.43 10.89
C LYS A 3 0.87 12.23 11.42
N ARG A 4 0.20 11.13 11.78
CA ARG A 4 0.89 9.87 12.09
C ARG A 4 1.69 9.49 10.84
N LYS A 5 3.01 9.38 10.98
CA LYS A 5 3.87 8.94 9.87
C LYS A 5 3.53 7.48 9.58
N LEU A 6 3.26 7.18 8.31
CA LEU A 6 3.11 5.81 7.84
C LEU A 6 4.43 5.06 8.08
N LYS A 7 4.36 3.91 8.75
CA LYS A 7 5.55 3.09 9.00
C LYS A 7 5.92 2.38 7.70
N LYS A 8 7.17 2.53 7.27
CA LYS A 8 7.70 1.84 6.10
C LYS A 8 8.10 0.42 6.46
N SER A 9 7.56 -0.57 5.76
CA SER A 9 8.01 -1.96 5.82
C SER A 9 9.32 -2.12 5.05
N ALA A 10 10.08 -3.18 5.33
CA ALA A 10 11.26 -3.52 4.52
C ALA A 10 10.84 -4.09 3.14
N GLU A 11 9.75 -4.85 3.12
CA GLU A 11 9.25 -5.59 1.98
C GLU A 11 7.88 -5.09 1.53
N CYS A 12 7.59 -5.29 0.25
CA CYS A 12 6.29 -5.03 -0.34
C CYS A 12 5.30 -6.16 0.03
N PRO A 13 4.14 -5.86 0.64
CA PRO A 13 3.17 -6.87 1.05
C PRO A 13 2.52 -7.63 -0.13
N TYR A 14 2.67 -7.13 -1.36
CA TYR A 14 2.11 -7.77 -2.56
C TYR A 14 3.07 -8.76 -3.25
N CYS A 15 4.38 -8.63 -3.03
CA CYS A 15 5.36 -9.43 -3.75
C CYS A 15 6.44 -10.06 -2.88
N GLY A 16 6.51 -9.70 -1.60
CA GLY A 16 7.50 -10.19 -0.65
C GLY A 16 8.93 -9.74 -0.95
N LYS A 17 9.14 -8.81 -1.90
CA LYS A 17 10.48 -8.30 -2.24
C LYS A 17 10.76 -7.00 -1.51
N LEU A 18 12.04 -6.77 -1.21
CA LEU A 18 12.53 -5.48 -0.73
C LEU A 18 12.20 -4.37 -1.74
N PHE A 19 11.93 -3.17 -1.23
CA PHE A 19 11.76 -2.02 -2.09
C PHE A 19 13.07 -1.67 -2.81
N GLY A 20 13.01 -1.54 -4.13
CA GLY A 20 14.07 -0.87 -4.89
C GLY A 20 14.11 0.63 -4.54
N PRO A 21 15.21 1.33 -4.83
CA PRO A 21 15.33 2.77 -4.58
C PRO A 21 14.18 3.55 -5.24
N GLY A 22 13.38 4.24 -4.43
CA GLY A 22 12.24 5.05 -4.91
C GLY A 22 11.07 4.26 -5.49
N ALA A 23 11.06 2.93 -5.35
CA ALA A 23 10.00 2.09 -5.91
C ALA A 23 8.77 1.97 -4.99
N ASP A 24 8.85 2.47 -3.76
CA ASP A 24 7.78 2.41 -2.77
C ASP A 24 6.83 3.61 -2.87
N VAL A 25 5.53 3.32 -2.95
CA VAL A 25 4.47 4.31 -2.92
C VAL A 25 3.45 3.96 -1.82
N PRO A 26 2.92 4.97 -1.10
CA PRO A 26 1.84 4.73 -0.15
C PRO A 26 0.53 4.44 -0.89
N GLU A 27 -0.13 3.33 -0.55
CA GLU A 27 -1.38 2.87 -1.17
C GLU A 27 -2.35 2.32 -0.12
N HIS A 28 -3.65 2.37 -0.41
CA HIS A 28 -4.68 1.82 0.47
C HIS A 28 -4.77 0.30 0.36
N ILE A 29 -4.67 -0.41 1.49
CA ILE A 29 -4.87 -1.86 1.59
C ILE A 29 -6.31 -2.20 1.18
N TYR A 30 -7.28 -1.44 1.72
CA TYR A 30 -8.69 -1.46 1.32
C TYR A 30 -9.01 -0.18 0.52
N PRO A 31 -9.36 -0.29 -0.79
CA PRO A 31 -9.58 0.87 -1.65
C PRO A 31 -10.64 1.85 -1.13
N VAL A 32 -10.42 3.14 -1.33
CA VAL A 32 -11.38 4.20 -0.97
C VAL A 32 -12.73 4.00 -1.68
N ALA A 33 -12.71 3.56 -2.95
CA ALA A 33 -13.92 3.28 -3.72
C ALA A 33 -14.80 2.16 -3.12
N ARG A 34 -14.26 1.38 -2.17
CA ARG A 34 -15.00 0.33 -1.46
C ARG A 34 -15.32 0.71 -0.02
N GLY A 35 -15.03 1.95 0.40
CA GLY A 35 -15.23 2.44 1.77
C GLY A 35 -13.96 2.50 2.61
N GLY A 36 -12.78 2.36 2.01
CA GLY A 36 -11.50 2.51 2.69
C GLY A 36 -11.22 3.93 3.17
N LEU A 37 -10.65 4.03 4.37
CA LEU A 37 -10.28 5.31 4.98
C LEU A 37 -8.82 5.66 4.69
N SER A 38 -8.52 6.95 4.57
CA SER A 38 -7.15 7.47 4.45
C SER A 38 -6.51 7.64 5.83
N VAL A 39 -6.34 6.50 6.54
CA VAL A 39 -5.71 6.40 7.85
C VAL A 39 -4.47 5.51 7.77
N ALA A 40 -3.50 5.73 8.67
CA ALA A 40 -2.21 5.02 8.64
C ALA A 40 -2.38 3.49 8.72
N GLU A 41 -3.42 3.03 9.38
CA GLU A 41 -3.78 1.62 9.57
C GLU A 41 -4.30 0.95 8.29
N ASN A 42 -4.83 1.73 7.33
CA ASN A 42 -5.31 1.24 6.03
C ASN A 42 -4.32 1.55 4.90
N MET A 43 -3.16 2.10 5.20
CA MET A 43 -2.14 2.44 4.21
C MET A 43 -0.92 1.55 4.38
N ALA A 44 -0.29 1.19 3.27
CA ALA A 44 0.99 0.50 3.26
C ALA A 44 1.87 1.04 2.13
N TYR A 45 3.18 0.95 2.30
CA TYR A 45 4.09 1.13 1.18
C TYR A 45 4.07 -0.12 0.30
N ILE A 46 3.97 0.07 -1.01
CA ILE A 46 3.93 -1.00 -2.00
C ILE A 46 4.78 -0.63 -3.21
N CYS A 47 5.19 -1.61 -4.00
CA CYS A 47 5.90 -1.34 -5.25
C CYS A 47 5.00 -0.58 -6.24
N ALA A 48 5.54 0.44 -6.92
CA ALA A 48 4.81 1.21 -7.93
C ALA A 48 4.18 0.33 -9.04
N LEU A 49 4.86 -0.75 -9.44
CA LEU A 49 4.31 -1.74 -10.38
C LEU A 49 3.04 -2.42 -9.86
N PHE A 50 3.03 -2.78 -8.58
CA PHE A 50 1.90 -3.46 -7.94
C PHE A 50 0.78 -2.46 -7.65
N ASN A 51 1.10 -1.19 -7.41
CA ASN A 51 0.11 -0.13 -7.31
C ASN A 51 -0.75 -0.02 -8.59
N GLN A 52 -0.09 0.00 -9.74
CA GLN A 52 -0.78 0.04 -11.04
C GLN A 52 -1.61 -1.22 -11.32
N LYS A 53 -1.13 -2.40 -10.88
CA LYS A 53 -1.83 -3.67 -11.08
C LYS A 53 -3.00 -3.89 -10.12
N LYS A 54 -2.94 -3.36 -8.90
CA LYS A 54 -3.94 -3.55 -7.85
C LYS A 54 -5.29 -2.96 -8.26
N SER A 55 -5.31 -1.75 -8.83
CA SER A 55 -6.55 -1.06 -9.20
C SER A 55 -7.54 -1.05 -8.01
N ASN A 56 -8.78 -1.50 -8.19
CA ASN A 56 -9.80 -1.57 -7.13
C ASN A 56 -9.80 -2.89 -6.32
N ARG A 57 -8.74 -3.71 -6.44
CA ARG A 57 -8.60 -4.93 -5.65
C ARG A 57 -8.07 -4.60 -4.25
N THR A 58 -8.56 -5.32 -3.26
CA THR A 58 -8.00 -5.37 -1.90
C THR A 58 -6.71 -6.18 -1.89
N LEU A 59 -5.92 -6.08 -0.83
CA LEU A 59 -4.73 -6.91 -0.65
C LEU A 59 -5.05 -8.41 -0.78
N ASN A 60 -6.13 -8.89 -0.16
CA ASN A 60 -6.53 -10.31 -0.19
C ASN A 60 -6.97 -10.80 -1.58
N GLU A 61 -7.45 -9.92 -2.45
CA GLU A 61 -7.85 -10.28 -3.82
C GLU A 61 -6.64 -10.34 -4.79
N TYR A 62 -5.46 -9.90 -4.34
CA TYR A 62 -4.24 -9.93 -5.14
C TYR A 62 -3.36 -11.15 -4.83
N ILE A 63 -3.40 -11.67 -3.60
CA ILE A 63 -2.56 -12.78 -3.12
C ILE A 63 -3.11 -14.12 -3.61
#